data_AF-A0A523D573-F1
#
_entry.id   AF-A0A523D573-F1
#
_cell.length_a   1.000
_cell.length_b   1.000
_cell.length_c   1.000
_cell.angle_alpha   90.00
_cell.angle_beta   90.00
_cell.angle_gamma   90.00
#
_symmetry.space_group_name_H-M   'P 1'
#
loop_
_entity.id
_entity.type
_entity.pdbx_description
1 polymer ?
#
loop_
_entity_poly.entity_id
_entity_poly.type
_entity_poly.pdbx_seq_one_letter_code
_entity_poly.pdbx_strand_id
1 'polypeptide(L)'
;MQEKSQATTVSGASTPGSIFPLLLEYKWVCTLFTTVVYVIGFFLLYPLIGPNVGALSVLPVMMVGWGYGTRKAFVAGLLSLGINTLFLNLVGQGPGGWDVLIREAGAIGPIAVVLIGMVMGKLSHLTQQLQQEIHSHKQTEDKLAKSQESLELRVAERTEELSKQQELLYEAQSLAKFGTIQRDLQTGEGWWSDEIYTILGIAPQKGAPTLEAFLEHVHPHDRERLKESMATSRKTGYRDGEFRIIRSNGEELTVHSRAKVHFDEEENPVRLISTILDITERKQAQEALRRSEERLLAAQEVAHFGSFERNLQTGAGWWSDEVYRILGVSRQECEPTFDHYLSCIHPEDLEHVKARAFEGSQTADINRSECRII
;
A
#
# COMPACT_ATOMS: atom_id res chain seq x y z
N MET A 1 12.03 -17.54 8.67
CA MET A 1 11.57 -18.56 9.63
C MET A 1 10.16 -18.95 9.22
N GLN A 2 9.99 -20.20 8.79
CA GLN A 2 8.72 -20.80 8.42
C GLN A 2 7.90 -21.05 9.68
N GLU A 3 6.64 -20.62 9.70
CA GLU A 3 5.66 -21.14 10.65
C GLU A 3 4.65 -22.00 9.88
N LYS A 4 4.85 -23.31 10.03
CA LYS A 4 3.93 -24.36 9.58
C LYS A 4 2.69 -24.31 10.46
N SER A 5 1.56 -23.88 9.92
CA SER A 5 0.25 -24.20 10.51
C SER A 5 -0.26 -25.49 9.87
N GLN A 6 -0.26 -26.56 10.67
CA GLN A 6 -0.84 -27.85 10.36
C GLN A 6 -2.37 -27.71 10.26
N ALA A 7 -2.91 -27.91 9.06
CA ALA A 7 -4.33 -28.16 8.88
C ALA A 7 -4.62 -29.63 9.21
N THR A 8 -5.23 -29.83 10.37
CA THR A 8 -5.82 -31.07 10.86
C THR A 8 -6.81 -31.62 9.84
N THR A 9 -6.51 -32.81 9.31
CA THR A 9 -7.47 -33.67 8.61
C THR A 9 -8.55 -34.11 9.60
N VAL A 10 -9.68 -33.42 9.60
CA VAL A 10 -10.93 -33.94 10.17
C VAL A 10 -11.68 -34.65 9.05
N SER A 11 -11.55 -35.98 9.04
CA SER A 11 -12.49 -36.85 8.35
C SER A 11 -13.85 -36.75 9.03
N GLY A 12 -14.91 -36.53 8.25
CA GLY A 12 -16.28 -36.63 8.76
C GLY A 12 -17.15 -35.44 8.37
N ALA A 13 -17.56 -35.41 7.11
CA ALA A 13 -18.80 -34.74 6.74
C ALA A 13 -19.48 -35.60 5.68
N SER A 14 -20.40 -36.42 6.17
CA SER A 14 -21.43 -37.09 5.40
C SER A 14 -21.96 -36.17 4.31
N THR A 15 -21.98 -36.67 3.08
CA THR A 15 -22.74 -36.14 1.97
C THR A 15 -24.10 -35.65 2.47
N PRO A 16 -24.46 -34.36 2.31
CA PRO A 16 -25.80 -33.89 2.63
C PRO A 16 -26.75 -34.71 1.76
N GLY A 17 -27.62 -35.47 2.43
CA GLY A 17 -28.59 -36.37 1.82
C GLY A 17 -29.20 -35.68 0.62
N SER A 18 -28.90 -36.23 -0.55
CA SER A 18 -29.53 -35.85 -1.79
C SER A 18 -31.04 -35.90 -1.55
N ILE A 19 -31.66 -34.73 -1.42
CA ILE A 19 -33.13 -34.59 -1.31
C ILE A 19 -33.76 -35.00 -2.65
N PHE A 20 -32.94 -35.14 -3.69
CA PHE A 20 -33.33 -35.47 -5.05
C PHE A 20 -34.05 -36.82 -5.20
N PRO A 21 -33.56 -37.96 -4.67
CA PRO A 21 -34.30 -39.23 -4.66
C PRO A 21 -35.61 -39.16 -3.87
N LEU A 22 -35.62 -38.45 -2.74
CA LEU A 22 -36.82 -38.27 -1.90
C LEU A 22 -37.89 -37.42 -2.60
N LEU A 23 -37.47 -36.37 -3.31
CA LEU A 23 -38.33 -35.56 -4.19
C LEU A 23 -38.81 -36.36 -5.41
N LEU A 24 -37.99 -37.26 -5.95
CA LEU A 24 -38.38 -38.12 -7.07
C LEU A 24 -39.47 -39.11 -6.62
N GLU A 25 -39.27 -39.78 -5.49
CA GLU A 25 -40.25 -40.69 -4.89
C GLU A 25 -41.53 -39.96 -4.50
N TYR A 26 -41.43 -38.78 -3.87
CA TYR A 26 -42.58 -37.94 -3.53
C TYR A 26 -43.40 -37.56 -4.77
N LYS A 27 -42.73 -37.14 -5.85
CA LYS A 27 -43.42 -36.81 -7.10
C LYS A 27 -44.12 -38.04 -7.68
N TRP A 28 -43.50 -39.22 -7.66
CA TRP A 28 -44.09 -40.46 -8.22
C TRP A 28 -45.34 -40.86 -7.45
N VAL A 29 -45.28 -40.75 -6.12
CA VAL A 29 -46.44 -40.97 -5.24
C VAL A 29 -47.55 -39.96 -5.54
N CYS A 30 -47.23 -38.67 -5.74
CA CYS A 30 -48.24 -37.68 -6.13
C CYS A 30 -48.87 -37.97 -7.49
N THR A 31 -48.10 -38.47 -8.47
CA THR A 31 -48.60 -38.81 -9.82
C THR A 31 -49.48 -40.04 -9.79
N LEU A 32 -49.10 -41.05 -9.02
CA LEU A 32 -49.89 -42.25 -8.82
C LEU A 32 -51.18 -41.93 -8.07
N PHE A 33 -51.08 -41.16 -6.98
CA PHE A 33 -52.22 -40.71 -6.19
C PHE A 33 -53.21 -39.88 -7.03
N THR A 34 -52.72 -38.92 -7.82
CA THR A 34 -53.58 -38.11 -8.69
C THR A 34 -54.21 -38.91 -9.82
N THR A 35 -53.51 -39.90 -10.36
CA THR A 35 -54.09 -40.84 -11.34
C THR A 35 -55.16 -41.73 -10.71
N VAL A 36 -54.95 -42.25 -9.50
CA VAL A 36 -55.93 -43.07 -8.77
C VAL A 36 -57.15 -42.24 -8.37
N VAL A 37 -56.95 -41.04 -7.82
CA VAL A 37 -58.03 -40.09 -7.49
C VAL A 37 -58.80 -39.68 -8.74
N TYR A 38 -58.12 -39.52 -9.89
CA TYR A 38 -58.77 -39.28 -11.17
C TYR A 38 -59.64 -40.46 -11.60
N VAL A 39 -59.11 -41.68 -11.59
CA VAL A 39 -59.87 -42.88 -11.99
C VAL A 39 -61.10 -43.05 -11.10
N ILE A 40 -60.95 -42.92 -9.78
CA ILE A 40 -62.06 -43.05 -8.83
C ILE A 40 -63.06 -41.90 -8.96
N GLY A 41 -62.57 -40.66 -9.02
CA GLY A 41 -63.39 -39.46 -9.15
C GLY A 41 -64.19 -39.41 -10.46
N PHE A 42 -63.61 -39.92 -11.54
CA PHE A 42 -64.29 -40.05 -12.83
C PHE A 42 -65.52 -40.95 -12.72
N PHE A 43 -65.39 -42.15 -12.13
CA PHE A 43 -66.52 -43.06 -11.95
C PHE A 43 -67.64 -42.49 -11.07
N LEU A 44 -67.30 -41.71 -10.05
CA LEU A 44 -68.29 -41.10 -9.15
C LEU A 44 -68.99 -39.89 -9.76
N LEU A 45 -68.29 -39.07 -10.54
CA LEU A 45 -68.81 -37.80 -11.08
C LEU A 45 -69.43 -37.95 -12.47
N TYR A 46 -69.03 -38.96 -13.25
CA TYR A 46 -69.55 -39.19 -14.61
C TYR A 46 -71.09 -39.29 -14.68
N PRO A 47 -71.77 -40.01 -13.77
CA PRO A 47 -73.24 -40.06 -13.77
C PRO A 47 -73.92 -38.72 -13.49
N LEU A 48 -73.24 -37.79 -12.79
CA LEU A 48 -73.81 -36.49 -12.41
C LEU A 48 -73.63 -35.40 -13.47
N ILE A 49 -72.48 -35.37 -14.13
CA ILE A 49 -72.05 -34.21 -14.95
C ILE A 49 -71.92 -34.59 -16.44
N GLY A 50 -71.99 -35.89 -16.75
CA GLY A 50 -72.00 -36.40 -18.12
C GLY A 50 -70.65 -36.19 -18.86
N PRO A 51 -70.65 -36.00 -20.19
CA PRO A 51 -69.43 -35.99 -21.00
C PRO A 51 -68.44 -34.85 -20.66
N ASN A 52 -68.90 -33.80 -19.98
CA ASN A 52 -68.06 -32.68 -19.52
C ASN A 52 -67.00 -33.09 -18.47
N VAL A 53 -67.14 -34.26 -17.84
CA VAL A 53 -66.14 -34.83 -16.92
C VAL A 53 -64.81 -35.10 -17.61
N GLY A 54 -64.79 -35.26 -18.94
CA GLY A 54 -63.57 -35.38 -19.73
C GLY A 54 -62.60 -34.19 -19.57
N ALA A 55 -63.07 -33.00 -19.20
CA ALA A 55 -62.22 -31.84 -18.93
C ALA A 55 -61.30 -32.05 -17.70
N LEU A 56 -61.68 -32.92 -16.76
CA LEU A 56 -60.84 -33.26 -15.60
C LEU A 56 -59.65 -34.16 -15.99
N SER A 57 -59.65 -34.74 -17.19
CA SER A 57 -58.54 -35.57 -17.71
C SER A 57 -57.26 -34.79 -18.01
N VAL A 58 -57.35 -33.46 -18.03
CA VAL A 58 -56.22 -32.56 -18.29
C VAL A 58 -55.37 -32.35 -17.03
N LEU A 59 -55.96 -32.48 -15.84
CA LEU A 59 -55.27 -32.22 -14.56
C LEU A 59 -54.06 -33.13 -14.31
N PRO A 60 -54.13 -34.47 -14.53
CA PRO A 60 -52.95 -35.33 -14.38
C PRO A 60 -51.85 -34.98 -15.39
N VAL A 61 -52.23 -34.63 -16.62
CA VAL A 61 -51.29 -34.27 -17.69
C VAL A 61 -50.61 -32.91 -17.40
N MET A 62 -51.34 -31.95 -16.85
CA MET A 62 -50.80 -30.69 -16.35
C MET A 62 -49.83 -30.90 -15.18
N MET A 63 -50.18 -31.76 -14.21
CA MET A 63 -49.29 -32.08 -13.09
C MET A 63 -48.02 -32.79 -13.54
N VAL A 64 -48.12 -33.74 -14.47
CA VAL A 64 -46.93 -34.41 -15.04
C VAL A 64 -46.09 -33.42 -15.83
N GLY A 65 -46.71 -32.56 -16.64
CA GLY A 65 -46.01 -31.48 -17.34
C GLY A 65 -45.25 -30.58 -16.40
N TRP A 66 -45.94 -30.06 -15.38
CA TRP A 66 -45.36 -29.19 -14.37
C TRP A 66 -44.21 -29.86 -13.58
N GLY A 67 -44.39 -31.11 -13.16
CA GLY A 67 -43.47 -31.78 -12.23
C GLY A 67 -42.30 -32.52 -12.87
N TYR A 68 -42.45 -32.97 -14.12
CA TYR A 68 -41.55 -33.94 -14.78
C TYR A 68 -41.06 -33.56 -16.16
N GLY A 69 -41.54 -32.44 -16.71
CA GLY A 69 -41.06 -31.87 -17.97
C GLY A 69 -41.81 -32.36 -19.21
N THR A 70 -41.55 -31.65 -20.31
CA THR A 70 -42.30 -31.73 -21.59
C THR A 70 -42.40 -33.13 -22.17
N ARG A 71 -41.31 -33.92 -22.18
CA ARG A 71 -41.31 -35.28 -22.76
C ARG A 71 -42.21 -36.23 -21.97
N LYS A 72 -42.23 -36.13 -20.64
CA LYS A 72 -43.07 -36.98 -19.78
C LYS A 72 -44.53 -36.53 -19.81
N ALA A 73 -44.78 -35.22 -19.91
CA ALA A 73 -46.11 -34.65 -20.13
C ALA A 73 -46.75 -35.16 -21.43
N PHE A 74 -45.97 -35.23 -22.51
CA PHE A 74 -46.41 -35.73 -23.80
C PHE A 74 -46.82 -37.20 -23.72
N VAL A 75 -45.97 -38.05 -23.13
CA VAL A 75 -46.28 -39.47 -22.92
C VAL A 75 -47.51 -39.64 -22.02
N ALA A 76 -47.63 -38.86 -20.95
CA ALA A 76 -48.81 -38.88 -20.08
C ALA A 76 -50.09 -38.43 -20.80
N GLY A 77 -50.00 -37.42 -21.67
CA GLY A 77 -51.10 -36.99 -22.53
C GLY A 77 -51.55 -38.09 -23.49
N LEU A 78 -50.61 -38.79 -24.14
CA LEU A 78 -50.91 -39.93 -25.01
C LEU A 78 -51.53 -41.12 -24.25
N LEU A 79 -51.03 -41.42 -23.05
CA LEU A 79 -51.59 -42.48 -22.20
C LEU A 79 -52.98 -42.12 -21.69
N SER A 80 -53.20 -40.87 -21.26
CA SER A 80 -54.51 -40.36 -20.84
C SER A 80 -55.53 -40.48 -21.98
N LEU A 81 -55.10 -40.20 -23.21
CA LEU A 81 -55.89 -40.38 -24.43
C LEU A 81 -56.31 -41.84 -24.61
N GLY A 82 -55.37 -42.79 -24.53
CA GLY A 82 -55.67 -44.23 -24.64
C GLY A 82 -56.56 -44.76 -23.52
N ILE A 83 -56.35 -44.30 -22.29
CA ILE A 83 -57.14 -44.69 -21.11
C ILE A 83 -58.57 -44.17 -21.22
N ASN A 84 -58.77 -42.90 -21.58
CA ASN A 84 -60.10 -42.32 -21.78
C ASN A 84 -60.84 -43.00 -22.94
N THR A 85 -60.11 -43.36 -24.02
CA THR A 85 -60.66 -44.14 -25.14
C THR A 85 -61.22 -45.48 -24.68
N LEU A 86 -60.46 -46.21 -23.86
CA LEU A 86 -60.86 -47.50 -23.31
C LEU A 86 -62.08 -47.36 -22.39
N PHE A 87 -62.07 -46.36 -21.50
CA PHE A 87 -63.15 -46.12 -20.55
C PHE A 87 -64.48 -45.75 -21.22
N LEU A 88 -64.46 -44.88 -22.22
CA LEU A 88 -65.68 -44.50 -22.94
C LEU A 88 -66.30 -45.68 -23.69
N ASN A 89 -65.48 -46.62 -24.18
CA ASN A 89 -65.94 -47.87 -24.78
C ASN A 89 -66.54 -48.85 -23.75
N LEU A 90 -66.00 -48.89 -22.52
CA LEU A 90 -66.48 -49.77 -21.44
C LEU A 90 -67.84 -49.37 -20.86
N VAL A 91 -68.21 -48.09 -20.91
CA VAL A 91 -69.49 -47.57 -20.39
C VAL A 91 -70.67 -47.77 -21.38
N GLY A 92 -70.46 -48.52 -22.47
CA GLY A 92 -71.54 -49.05 -23.30
C GLY A 92 -72.08 -48.10 -24.38
N GLN A 93 -71.34 -47.03 -24.70
CA GLN A 93 -71.56 -46.33 -25.97
C GLN A 93 -70.84 -47.13 -27.06
N GLY A 94 -71.54 -47.58 -28.12
CA GLY A 94 -70.93 -48.27 -29.26
C GLY A 94 -69.87 -47.40 -29.97
N PRO A 95 -69.34 -47.81 -31.15
CA PRO A 95 -68.27 -47.09 -31.85
C PRO A 95 -68.52 -45.58 -32.12
N GLY A 96 -69.73 -45.08 -31.90
CA GLY A 96 -70.13 -43.66 -31.92
C GLY A 96 -70.06 -42.91 -30.57
N GLY A 97 -69.48 -43.47 -29.49
CA GLY A 97 -69.28 -42.72 -28.22
C GLY A 97 -68.32 -41.53 -28.34
N TRP A 98 -67.55 -41.49 -29.42
CA TRP A 98 -66.73 -40.35 -29.83
C TRP A 98 -67.54 -39.24 -30.51
N ASP A 99 -68.77 -39.50 -30.97
CA ASP A 99 -69.52 -38.50 -31.73
C ASP A 99 -69.85 -37.27 -30.89
N VAL A 100 -70.08 -37.34 -29.58
CA VAL A 100 -70.44 -36.12 -28.82
C VAL A 100 -69.21 -35.22 -28.58
N LEU A 101 -68.04 -35.81 -28.30
CA LEU A 101 -66.81 -35.04 -28.08
C LEU A 101 -66.17 -34.56 -29.39
N ILE A 102 -66.30 -35.33 -30.47
CA ILE A 102 -65.77 -35.00 -31.81
C ILE A 102 -66.74 -34.11 -32.62
N ARG A 103 -68.06 -34.19 -32.43
CA ARG A 103 -69.03 -33.44 -33.24
C ARG A 103 -69.22 -31.99 -32.78
N GLU A 104 -68.99 -31.67 -31.50
CA GLU A 104 -68.99 -30.28 -31.01
C GLU A 104 -67.61 -29.62 -30.99
N ALA A 105 -66.51 -30.38 -30.86
CA ALA A 105 -65.15 -29.83 -30.77
C ALA A 105 -64.11 -30.43 -31.76
N GLY A 106 -64.44 -31.45 -32.55
CA GLY A 106 -63.49 -32.09 -33.47
C GLY A 106 -62.32 -32.81 -32.78
N ALA A 107 -61.28 -33.16 -33.54
CA ALA A 107 -60.01 -33.71 -33.06
C ALA A 107 -59.22 -32.77 -32.10
N ILE A 108 -59.82 -31.65 -31.70
CA ILE A 108 -59.19 -30.56 -30.95
C ILE A 108 -59.06 -30.92 -29.47
N GLY A 109 -60.02 -31.63 -28.86
CA GLY A 109 -59.99 -31.97 -27.43
C GLY A 109 -58.74 -32.79 -27.00
N PRO A 110 -58.46 -33.94 -27.63
CA PRO A 110 -57.33 -34.79 -27.26
C PRO A 110 -55.96 -34.13 -27.57
N ILE A 111 -55.89 -33.39 -28.68
CA ILE A 111 -54.71 -32.62 -29.05
C ILE A 111 -54.46 -31.48 -28.05
N ALA A 112 -55.53 -30.82 -27.56
CA ALA A 112 -55.43 -29.77 -26.55
C ALA A 112 -54.84 -30.28 -25.23
N VAL A 113 -55.20 -31.50 -24.78
CA VAL A 113 -54.65 -32.08 -23.54
C VAL A 113 -53.13 -32.27 -23.62
N VAL A 114 -52.64 -32.82 -24.73
CA VAL A 114 -51.21 -33.02 -24.97
C VAL A 114 -50.47 -31.69 -25.08
N LEU A 115 -51.04 -30.72 -25.80
CA LEU A 115 -50.48 -29.38 -25.95
C LEU A 115 -50.40 -28.64 -24.61
N ILE A 116 -51.42 -28.72 -23.76
CA ILE A 116 -51.44 -28.09 -22.43
C ILE A 116 -50.34 -28.68 -21.54
N GLY A 117 -50.14 -30.00 -21.53
CA GLY A 117 -49.05 -30.65 -20.79
C GLY A 117 -47.66 -30.24 -21.28
N MET A 118 -47.48 -30.14 -22.60
CA MET A 118 -46.24 -29.63 -23.20
C MET A 118 -45.98 -28.17 -22.86
N VAL A 119 -47.00 -27.31 -22.93
CA VAL A 119 -46.89 -25.88 -22.56
C VAL A 119 -46.53 -25.76 -21.08
N MET A 120 -47.21 -26.48 -20.20
CA MET A 120 -46.91 -26.45 -18.76
C MET A 120 -45.51 -26.99 -18.43
N GLY A 121 -45.05 -28.05 -19.11
CA GLY A 121 -43.69 -28.54 -18.92
C GLY A 121 -42.61 -27.60 -19.43
N LYS A 122 -42.87 -26.89 -20.54
CA LYS A 122 -41.93 -25.89 -21.09
C LYS A 122 -41.91 -24.65 -20.19
N LEU A 123 -43.06 -24.24 -19.67
CA LEU A 123 -43.20 -23.13 -18.73
C LEU A 123 -42.47 -23.43 -17.41
N SER A 124 -42.65 -24.62 -16.84
CA SER A 124 -41.94 -25.08 -15.64
C SER A 124 -40.42 -25.06 -15.84
N HIS A 125 -39.93 -25.60 -16.95
CA HIS A 125 -38.50 -25.57 -17.30
C HIS A 125 -37.96 -24.14 -17.43
N LEU A 126 -38.69 -23.25 -18.13
CA LEU A 126 -38.35 -21.83 -18.25
C LEU A 126 -38.30 -21.13 -16.89
N THR A 127 -39.28 -21.38 -16.01
CA THR A 127 -39.29 -20.80 -14.66
C THR A 127 -38.11 -21.29 -13.82
N GLN A 128 -37.71 -22.56 -13.97
CA GLN A 128 -36.58 -23.12 -13.25
C GLN A 128 -35.24 -22.56 -13.75
N GLN A 129 -35.09 -22.39 -15.07
CA GLN A 129 -33.92 -21.73 -15.66
C GLN A 129 -33.82 -20.27 -15.20
N LEU A 130 -34.93 -19.52 -15.25
CA LEU A 130 -34.97 -18.14 -14.80
C LEU A 130 -34.60 -18.02 -13.31
N GLN A 131 -35.08 -18.92 -12.45
CA GLN A 131 -34.69 -18.94 -11.05
C GLN A 131 -33.20 -19.24 -10.84
N GLN A 132 -32.62 -20.13 -11.64
CA GLN A 132 -31.19 -20.42 -11.60
C GLN A 132 -30.35 -19.22 -12.03
N GLU A 133 -30.74 -18.52 -13.11
CA GLU A 133 -30.08 -17.31 -13.57
C GLU A 133 -30.19 -16.16 -12.56
N ILE A 134 -31.37 -15.96 -11.94
CA ILE A 134 -31.53 -14.96 -10.88
C ILE A 134 -30.62 -15.28 -9.69
N HIS A 135 -30.51 -16.56 -9.31
CA HIS A 135 -29.65 -16.96 -8.20
C HIS A 135 -28.16 -16.76 -8.53
N SER A 136 -27.71 -17.11 -9.73
CA SER A 136 -26.33 -16.89 -10.15
C SER A 136 -26.01 -15.40 -10.24
N HIS A 137 -26.93 -14.59 -10.76
CA HIS A 137 -26.78 -13.14 -10.85
C HIS A 137 -26.66 -12.48 -9.46
N LYS A 138 -27.52 -12.88 -8.51
CA LYS A 138 -27.42 -12.40 -7.13
C LYS A 138 -26.09 -12.76 -6.48
N GLN A 139 -25.59 -13.98 -6.68
CA GLN A 139 -24.28 -14.36 -6.16
C GLN A 139 -23.14 -13.53 -6.78
N THR A 140 -23.24 -13.18 -8.07
CA THR A 140 -22.25 -12.30 -8.71
C THR A 140 -22.33 -10.87 -8.20
N GLU A 141 -23.53 -10.33 -7.99
CA GLU A 141 -23.75 -9.01 -7.40
C GLU A 141 -23.19 -8.94 -5.98
N ASP A 142 -23.45 -9.95 -5.14
CA ASP A 142 -22.92 -10.02 -3.77
C ASP A 142 -21.39 -10.10 -3.75
N LYS A 143 -20.80 -10.87 -4.67
CA LYS A 143 -19.33 -10.95 -4.82
C LYS A 143 -18.75 -9.63 -5.28
N LEU A 144 -19.40 -8.96 -6.24
CA LEU A 144 -18.98 -7.68 -6.76
C LEU A 144 -19.06 -6.60 -5.67
N ALA A 145 -20.16 -6.54 -4.93
CA ALA A 145 -20.36 -5.62 -3.82
C ALA A 145 -19.28 -5.78 -2.75
N LYS A 146 -18.98 -7.02 -2.33
CA LYS A 146 -17.90 -7.31 -1.38
C LYS A 146 -16.52 -6.93 -1.92
N SER A 147 -16.26 -7.15 -3.21
CA SER A 147 -15.00 -6.75 -3.83
C SER A 147 -14.87 -5.23 -3.91
N GLN A 148 -15.97 -4.54 -4.20
CA GLN A 148 -15.99 -3.08 -4.28
C GLN A 148 -15.78 -2.45 -2.90
N GLU A 149 -16.47 -2.94 -1.88
CA GLU A 149 -16.28 -2.50 -0.48
C GLU A 149 -14.83 -2.73 -0.03
N SER A 150 -14.25 -3.91 -0.32
CA SER A 150 -12.84 -4.17 -0.01
C SER A 150 -11.88 -3.24 -0.77
N LEU A 151 -12.18 -2.88 -2.01
CA LEU A 151 -11.36 -1.95 -2.79
C LEU A 151 -11.47 -0.53 -2.24
N GLU A 152 -12.67 -0.05 -1.93
CA GLU A 152 -12.90 1.26 -1.34
C GLU A 152 -12.18 1.39 0.01
N LEU A 153 -12.24 0.35 0.84
CA LEU A 153 -11.54 0.32 2.13
C LEU A 153 -10.02 0.35 1.95
N ARG A 154 -9.46 -0.43 1.01
CA ARG A 154 -8.01 -0.38 0.71
C ARG A 154 -7.57 0.96 0.12
N VAL A 155 -8.41 1.59 -0.71
CA VAL A 155 -8.13 2.92 -1.25
C VAL A 155 -8.12 3.94 -0.12
N ALA A 156 -9.10 3.91 0.79
CA ALA A 156 -9.13 4.76 1.97
C ALA A 156 -7.89 4.57 2.86
N GLU A 157 -7.57 3.32 3.22
CA GLU A 157 -6.39 2.98 4.02
C GLU A 157 -5.08 3.48 3.38
N ARG A 158 -4.90 3.24 2.07
CA ARG A 158 -3.70 3.72 1.36
C ARG A 158 -3.65 5.23 1.25
N THR A 159 -4.80 5.89 1.10
CA THR A 159 -4.85 7.35 1.00
C THR A 159 -4.51 7.99 2.35
N GLU A 160 -4.99 7.42 3.44
CA GLU A 160 -4.64 7.84 4.80
C GLU A 160 -3.16 7.62 5.11
N GLU A 161 -2.63 6.43 4.81
CA GLU A 161 -1.20 6.13 5.00
C GLU A 161 -0.31 7.06 4.17
N LEU A 162 -0.67 7.32 2.90
CA LEU A 162 0.06 8.27 2.06
C LEU A 162 0.01 9.69 2.62
N SER A 163 -1.15 10.14 3.12
CA SER A 163 -1.28 11.45 3.75
C SER A 163 -0.38 11.57 4.98
N LYS A 164 -0.35 10.53 5.82
CA LYS A 164 0.49 10.49 7.01
C LYS A 164 1.98 10.47 6.68
N GLN A 165 2.39 9.69 5.68
CA GLN A 165 3.77 9.67 5.20
C GLN A 165 4.18 11.02 4.61
N GLN A 166 3.29 11.69 3.88
CA GLN A 166 3.53 13.03 3.36
C GLN A 166 3.71 14.03 4.49
N GLU A 167 2.84 14.03 5.50
CA GLU A 167 2.94 14.92 6.67
C GLU A 167 4.26 14.73 7.41
N LEU A 168 4.64 13.48 7.70
CA LEU A 168 5.94 13.16 8.30
C LEU A 168 7.12 13.64 7.45
N LEU A 169 7.03 13.51 6.13
CA LEU A 169 8.08 14.01 5.22
C LEU A 169 8.16 15.54 5.21
N TYR A 170 7.02 16.23 5.25
CA TYR A 170 6.99 17.69 5.35
C TYR A 170 7.59 18.17 6.68
N GLU A 171 7.24 17.54 7.80
CA GLU A 171 7.78 17.88 9.11
C GLU A 171 9.29 17.63 9.16
N ALA A 172 9.76 16.49 8.66
CA ALA A 172 11.19 16.19 8.57
C ALA A 172 11.95 17.19 7.68
N GLN A 173 11.38 17.57 6.53
CA GLN A 173 11.96 18.57 5.62
C GLN A 173 12.09 19.94 6.28
N SER A 174 11.04 20.38 6.95
CA SER A 174 11.02 21.68 7.63
C SER A 174 11.98 21.73 8.83
N LEU A 175 11.96 20.68 9.67
CA LEU A 175 12.85 20.60 10.85
C LEU A 175 14.33 20.60 10.46
N ALA A 176 14.69 19.88 9.40
CA ALA A 176 16.06 19.81 8.94
C ALA A 176 16.39 20.90 7.90
N LYS A 177 15.51 21.88 7.65
CA LYS A 177 15.69 22.98 6.69
C LYS A 177 16.19 22.51 5.32
N PHE A 178 15.65 21.40 4.82
CA PHE A 178 15.98 20.88 3.49
C PHE A 178 14.77 20.82 2.58
N GLY A 179 14.92 21.41 1.40
CA GLY A 179 13.92 21.35 0.34
C GLY A 179 14.23 20.28 -0.68
N THR A 180 13.20 19.84 -1.40
CA THR A 180 13.30 18.86 -2.49
C THR A 180 12.82 19.50 -3.80
N ILE A 181 13.60 19.29 -4.85
CA ILE A 181 13.28 19.66 -6.23
C ILE A 181 13.17 18.37 -7.03
N GLN A 182 12.01 18.14 -7.64
CA GLN A 182 11.82 17.08 -8.61
C GLN A 182 11.64 17.69 -10.00
N ARG A 183 12.21 17.06 -11.02
CA ARG A 183 12.04 17.47 -12.41
C ARG A 183 11.92 16.27 -13.32
N ASP A 184 10.95 16.31 -14.22
CA ASP A 184 10.90 15.44 -15.38
C ASP A 184 11.85 15.99 -16.44
N LEU A 185 12.80 15.17 -16.88
CA LEU A 185 13.85 15.58 -17.82
C LEU A 185 13.39 15.47 -19.28
N GLN A 186 12.27 14.81 -19.56
CA GLN A 186 11.67 14.70 -20.88
C GLN A 186 10.72 15.87 -21.15
N THR A 187 9.82 16.16 -20.21
CA THR A 187 8.84 17.26 -20.36
C THR A 187 9.39 18.61 -19.89
N GLY A 188 10.41 18.59 -19.03
CA GLY A 188 10.96 19.78 -18.38
C GLY A 188 10.13 20.25 -17.19
N GLU A 189 8.98 19.63 -16.89
CA GLU A 189 8.13 20.01 -15.78
C GLU A 189 8.81 19.72 -14.43
N GLY A 190 8.66 20.65 -13.49
CA GLY A 190 9.25 20.57 -12.17
C GLY A 190 8.21 20.62 -11.06
N TRP A 191 8.64 20.21 -9.87
CA TRP A 191 7.96 20.39 -8.61
C TRP A 191 8.99 20.78 -7.54
N TRP A 192 8.65 21.77 -6.71
CA TRP A 192 9.45 22.20 -5.56
C TRP A 192 8.64 21.96 -4.30
N SER A 193 9.29 21.45 -3.25
CA SER A 193 8.67 21.43 -1.92
C SER A 193 8.56 22.85 -1.36
N ASP A 194 7.63 23.04 -0.42
CA ASP A 194 7.41 24.34 0.25
C ASP A 194 8.70 24.90 0.86
N GLU A 195 9.55 24.03 1.41
CA GLU A 195 10.84 24.41 1.99
C GLU A 195 11.81 25.01 0.96
N ILE A 196 11.74 24.64 -0.33
CA ILE A 196 12.55 25.31 -1.37
C ILE A 196 12.13 26.77 -1.51
N TYR A 197 10.83 27.07 -1.48
CA TYR A 197 10.35 28.45 -1.54
C TYR A 197 10.81 29.25 -0.31
N THR A 198 10.79 28.63 0.87
CA THR A 198 11.33 29.20 2.12
C THR A 198 12.83 29.46 2.03
N ILE A 199 13.62 28.50 1.54
CA ILE A 199 15.08 28.63 1.35
C ILE A 199 15.41 29.77 0.39
N LEU A 200 14.67 29.89 -0.71
CA LEU A 200 14.85 30.95 -1.72
C LEU A 200 14.27 32.32 -1.28
N GLY A 201 13.40 32.33 -0.26
CA GLY A 201 12.73 33.53 0.23
C GLY A 201 11.65 34.06 -0.71
N ILE A 202 11.00 33.19 -1.50
CA ILE A 202 9.97 33.58 -2.47
C ILE A 202 8.61 32.99 -2.10
N ALA A 203 7.52 33.64 -2.53
CA ALA A 203 6.19 33.09 -2.35
C ALA A 203 5.98 31.85 -3.25
N PRO A 204 5.26 30.82 -2.77
CA PRO A 204 4.83 29.71 -3.62
C PRO A 204 4.08 30.22 -4.85
N GLN A 205 4.44 29.70 -6.02
CA GLN A 205 3.86 30.14 -7.30
C GLN A 205 2.93 29.09 -7.90
N LYS A 206 1.93 29.54 -8.67
CA LYS A 206 1.08 28.65 -9.48
C LYS A 206 1.80 28.33 -10.80
N GLY A 207 2.11 27.06 -11.02
CA GLY A 207 2.74 26.57 -12.24
C GLY A 207 3.97 25.71 -11.96
N ALA A 208 4.44 24.98 -12.97
CA ALA A 208 5.63 24.15 -12.85
C ALA A 208 6.89 25.04 -12.76
N PRO A 209 7.70 24.94 -11.69
CA PRO A 209 8.92 25.73 -11.58
C PRO A 209 9.95 25.35 -12.65
N THR A 210 10.57 26.33 -13.30
CA THR A 210 11.61 26.10 -14.32
C THR A 210 13.00 25.96 -13.69
N LEU A 211 13.93 25.36 -14.43
CA LEU A 211 15.32 25.25 -13.95
C LEU A 211 15.97 26.65 -13.95
N GLU A 212 15.62 27.45 -14.95
CA GLU A 212 16.09 28.81 -15.15
C GLU A 212 15.72 29.69 -13.94
N ALA A 213 14.49 29.59 -13.45
CA ALA A 213 14.04 30.30 -12.25
C ALA A 213 14.87 29.94 -11.00
N PHE A 214 15.29 28.67 -10.87
CA PHE A 214 16.20 28.27 -9.81
C PHE A 214 17.61 28.84 -10.00
N LEU A 215 18.15 28.78 -11.22
CA LEU A 215 19.50 29.28 -11.53
C LEU A 215 19.65 30.79 -11.35
N GLU A 216 18.57 31.56 -11.46
CA GLU A 216 18.55 32.99 -11.14
C GLU A 216 18.93 33.27 -9.68
N HIS A 217 18.53 32.38 -8.76
CA HIS A 217 18.86 32.49 -7.34
C HIS A 217 20.26 31.94 -7.03
N VAL A 218 20.93 31.27 -7.95
CA VAL A 218 22.29 30.77 -7.71
C VAL A 218 23.29 31.93 -7.84
N HIS A 219 24.24 32.00 -6.91
CA HIS A 219 25.27 33.03 -6.91
C HIS A 219 26.04 33.06 -8.24
N PRO A 220 26.28 34.22 -8.88
CA PRO A 220 26.82 34.32 -10.25
C PRO A 220 28.09 33.51 -10.49
N HIS A 221 29.01 33.49 -9.52
CA HIS A 221 30.27 32.73 -9.61
C HIS A 221 30.10 31.22 -9.58
N ASP A 222 28.97 30.72 -9.07
CA ASP A 222 28.72 29.28 -8.91
C ASP A 222 27.83 28.73 -10.04
N ARG A 223 27.20 29.59 -10.86
CA ARG A 223 26.24 29.20 -11.91
C ARG A 223 26.85 28.27 -12.97
N GLU A 224 28.00 28.63 -13.52
CA GLU A 224 28.64 27.82 -14.58
C GLU A 224 29.10 26.47 -14.05
N ARG A 225 29.76 26.45 -12.88
CA ARG A 225 30.15 25.22 -12.19
C ARG A 225 28.94 24.32 -11.91
N LEU A 226 27.81 24.91 -11.51
CA LEU A 226 26.58 24.16 -11.27
C LEU A 226 26.01 23.57 -12.56
N LYS A 227 25.97 24.33 -13.66
CA LYS A 227 25.51 23.82 -14.98
C LYS A 227 26.36 22.65 -15.47
N GLU A 228 27.69 22.75 -15.35
CA GLU A 228 28.61 21.66 -15.71
C GLU A 228 28.38 20.42 -14.85
N SER A 229 28.20 20.63 -13.53
CA SER A 229 27.87 19.55 -12.60
C SER A 229 26.52 18.89 -12.93
N MET A 230 25.52 19.67 -13.33
CA MET A 230 24.22 19.16 -13.78
C MET A 230 24.32 18.37 -15.09
N ALA A 231 25.12 18.82 -16.05
CA ALA A 231 25.37 18.11 -17.29
C ALA A 231 26.09 16.77 -17.04
N THR A 232 27.03 16.76 -16.09
CA THR A 232 27.74 15.55 -15.66
C THR A 232 26.79 14.59 -14.96
N SER A 233 25.93 15.06 -14.06
CA SER A 233 24.99 14.20 -13.33
C SER A 233 23.95 13.52 -14.22
N ARG A 234 23.59 14.13 -15.35
CA ARG A 234 22.74 13.49 -16.37
C ARG A 234 23.40 12.27 -17.01
N LYS A 235 24.73 12.16 -16.96
CA LYS A 235 25.49 11.00 -17.46
C LYS A 235 25.86 10.02 -16.34
N THR A 236 26.26 10.53 -15.17
CA THR A 236 26.75 9.69 -14.06
C THR A 236 25.65 9.22 -13.11
N GLY A 237 24.46 9.81 -13.19
CA GLY A 237 23.33 9.49 -12.32
C GLY A 237 23.30 10.20 -10.97
N TYR A 238 24.38 10.91 -10.60
CA TYR A 238 24.54 11.46 -9.26
C TYR A 238 25.31 12.78 -9.22
N ARG A 239 24.94 13.63 -8.26
CA ARG A 239 25.60 14.92 -7.93
C ARG A 239 25.61 15.13 -6.43
N ASP A 240 26.72 15.62 -5.89
CA ASP A 240 26.82 16.08 -4.50
C ASP A 240 27.75 17.29 -4.46
N GLY A 241 27.39 18.34 -3.73
CA GLY A 241 28.26 19.51 -3.62
C GLY A 241 27.62 20.72 -2.95
N GLU A 242 28.47 21.69 -2.63
CA GLU A 242 28.08 22.96 -2.00
C GLU A 242 28.11 24.09 -3.04
N PHE A 243 27.14 25.00 -2.95
CA PHE A 243 27.13 26.25 -3.71
C PHE A 243 26.36 27.32 -2.95
N ARG A 244 26.49 28.56 -3.41
CA ARG A 244 25.79 29.70 -2.82
C ARG A 244 24.55 30.06 -3.59
N ILE A 245 23.51 30.44 -2.85
CA ILE A 245 22.30 31.04 -3.39
C ILE A 245 22.11 32.44 -2.81
N ILE A 246 21.45 33.29 -3.55
CA ILE A 246 21.06 34.64 -3.17
C ILE A 246 19.53 34.62 -3.05
N ARG A 247 19.04 34.86 -1.84
CA ARG A 247 17.61 35.00 -1.56
C ARG A 247 17.06 36.27 -2.20
N SER A 248 15.74 36.33 -2.33
CA SER A 248 15.02 37.52 -2.83
C SER A 248 15.32 38.80 -2.03
N ASN A 249 15.63 38.68 -0.74
CA ASN A 249 16.02 39.77 0.15
C ASN A 249 17.51 40.18 0.02
N GLY A 250 18.29 39.52 -0.84
CA GLY A 250 19.72 39.75 -1.05
C GLY A 250 20.66 38.99 -0.10
N GLU A 251 20.12 38.21 0.84
CA GLU A 251 20.92 37.37 1.74
C GLU A 251 21.59 36.23 0.96
N GLU A 252 22.90 36.04 1.17
CA GLU A 252 23.65 34.93 0.62
C GLU A 252 23.60 33.74 1.58
N LEU A 253 23.10 32.60 1.10
CA LEU A 253 23.14 31.34 1.83
C LEU A 253 24.15 30.38 1.19
N THR A 254 24.82 29.61 2.03
CA THR A 254 25.58 28.44 1.58
C THR A 254 24.69 27.21 1.70
N VAL A 255 24.45 26.52 0.58
CA VAL A 255 23.62 25.32 0.54
C VAL A 255 24.44 24.10 0.14
N HIS A 256 24.07 22.96 0.70
CA HIS A 256 24.54 21.65 0.27
C HIS A 256 23.45 20.99 -0.58
N SER A 257 23.78 20.52 -1.77
CA SER A 257 22.83 19.92 -2.68
C SER A 257 23.29 18.55 -3.15
N ARG A 258 22.37 17.59 -3.03
CA ARG A 258 22.51 16.26 -3.59
C ARG A 258 21.48 16.07 -4.68
N ALA A 259 21.83 15.41 -5.78
CA ALA A 259 20.88 15.06 -6.82
C ALA A 259 21.09 13.64 -7.32
N LYS A 260 19.97 12.97 -7.62
CA LYS A 260 19.93 11.65 -8.24
C LYS A 260 19.12 11.73 -9.52
N VAL A 261 19.66 11.15 -10.59
CA VAL A 261 18.98 11.00 -11.88
C VAL A 261 18.51 9.56 -11.99
N HIS A 262 17.24 9.41 -12.37
CA HIS A 262 16.63 8.14 -12.71
C HIS A 262 16.60 8.01 -14.23
N PHE A 263 16.92 6.81 -14.70
CA PHE A 263 16.98 6.45 -16.11
C PHE A 263 15.86 5.47 -16.45
N ASP A 264 15.41 5.48 -17.70
CA ASP A 264 14.53 4.43 -18.23
C ASP A 264 15.31 3.16 -18.61
N GLU A 265 14.61 2.18 -19.21
CA GLU A 265 15.19 0.90 -19.64
C GLU A 265 16.25 1.04 -20.75
N GLU A 266 16.27 2.18 -21.45
CA GLU A 266 17.18 2.49 -22.54
C GLU A 266 18.35 3.39 -22.08
N GLU A 267 18.54 3.52 -20.77
CA GLU A 267 19.54 4.40 -20.12
C GLU A 267 19.37 5.89 -20.44
N ASN A 268 18.18 6.33 -20.84
CA ASN A 268 17.90 7.75 -21.01
C ASN A 268 17.48 8.38 -19.68
N PRO A 269 17.99 9.57 -19.32
CA PRO A 269 17.65 10.23 -18.07
C PRO A 269 16.21 10.78 -18.13
N VAL A 270 15.32 10.25 -17.29
CA VAL A 270 13.88 10.60 -17.28
C VAL A 270 13.49 11.52 -16.15
N ARG A 271 14.12 11.40 -14.98
CA ARG A 271 13.71 12.16 -13.79
C ARG A 271 14.91 12.54 -12.94
N LEU A 272 14.91 13.77 -12.44
CA LEU A 272 15.88 14.28 -11.48
C LEU A 272 15.17 14.53 -10.15
N ILE A 273 15.75 14.05 -9.05
CA ILE A 273 15.35 14.42 -7.69
C ILE A 273 16.58 15.03 -7.01
N SER A 274 16.45 16.23 -6.48
CA SER A 274 17.52 16.93 -5.79
C SER A 274 17.05 17.43 -4.43
N THR A 275 17.90 17.29 -3.42
CA THR A 275 17.72 17.95 -2.12
C THR A 275 18.64 19.16 -2.02
N ILE A 276 18.20 20.18 -1.31
CA ILE A 276 18.96 21.39 -1.00
C ILE A 276 18.82 21.64 0.49
N LEU A 277 19.93 21.64 1.21
CA LEU A 277 20.01 21.86 2.64
C LEU A 277 20.73 23.18 2.90
N ASP A 278 20.12 24.08 3.68
CA ASP A 278 20.82 25.27 4.17
C ASP A 278 21.88 24.86 5.22
N ILE A 279 23.14 25.16 4.93
CA ILE A 279 24.28 24.88 5.82
C ILE A 279 24.96 26.18 6.30
N THR A 280 24.31 27.33 6.15
CA THR A 280 24.86 28.65 6.45
C THR A 280 25.20 28.76 7.93
N GLU A 281 24.26 28.45 8.84
CA GLU A 281 24.49 28.46 10.30
C GLU A 281 25.64 27.54 10.69
N ARG A 282 25.71 26.34 10.09
CA ARG A 282 26.79 25.38 10.33
C ARG A 282 28.15 25.95 9.94
N LYS A 283 28.26 26.55 8.75
CA LYS A 283 29.50 27.15 8.24
C LYS A 283 29.92 28.37 9.06
N GLN A 284 28.95 29.21 9.45
CA GLN A 284 29.21 30.38 10.31
C GLN A 284 29.73 29.96 11.69
N ALA A 285 29.13 28.93 12.31
CA ALA A 285 29.60 28.39 13.57
C ALA A 285 31.02 27.80 13.46
N GLN A 286 31.29 27.05 12.39
CA GLN A 286 32.63 26.51 12.11
C GLN A 286 33.68 27.61 11.94
N GLU A 287 33.36 28.67 11.19
CA GLU A 287 34.26 29.79 10.98
C GLU A 287 34.44 30.64 12.25
N ALA A 288 33.39 30.83 13.04
CA ALA A 288 33.47 31.52 14.33
C ALA A 288 34.37 30.77 15.32
N LEU A 289 34.23 29.43 15.38
CA LEU A 289 35.10 28.57 16.19
C LEU A 289 36.55 28.69 15.73
N ARG A 290 36.80 28.52 14.42
CA ARG A 290 38.14 28.65 13.82
C ARG A 290 38.79 30.00 14.17
N ARG A 291 38.05 31.11 14.02
CA ARG A 291 38.54 32.45 14.39
C ARG A 291 38.78 32.60 15.89
N SER A 292 37.98 31.96 16.73
CA SER A 292 38.17 31.98 18.18
C SER A 292 39.45 31.23 18.57
N GLU A 293 39.70 30.07 17.96
CA GLU A 293 40.93 29.29 18.15
C GLU A 293 42.15 30.07 17.68
N GLU A 294 42.11 30.69 16.50
CA GLU A 294 43.19 31.55 16.00
C GLU A 294 43.48 32.72 16.93
N ARG A 295 42.45 33.38 17.45
CA ARG A 295 42.60 34.48 18.41
C ARG A 295 43.18 34.01 19.74
N LEU A 296 42.78 32.84 20.22
CA LEU A 296 43.31 32.27 21.45
C LEU A 296 44.80 31.94 21.30
N LEU A 297 45.19 31.29 20.20
CA LEU A 297 46.59 30.98 19.90
C LEU A 297 47.44 32.25 19.79
N ALA A 298 46.95 33.26 19.07
CA ALA A 298 47.63 34.55 18.97
C ALA A 298 47.76 35.27 20.32
N ALA A 299 46.73 35.19 21.18
CA ALA A 299 46.78 35.76 22.52
C ALA A 299 47.78 35.03 23.43
N GLN A 300 47.84 33.69 23.36
CA GLN A 300 48.83 32.87 24.07
C GLN A 300 50.26 33.25 23.67
N GLU A 301 50.50 33.41 22.37
CA GLU A 301 51.80 33.82 21.83
C GLU A 301 52.20 35.23 22.26
N VAL A 302 51.30 36.22 22.16
CA VAL A 302 51.60 37.62 22.54
C VAL A 302 51.83 37.77 24.05
N ALA A 303 51.06 37.05 24.86
CA ALA A 303 51.16 37.12 26.31
C ALA A 303 52.18 36.11 26.90
N HIS A 304 52.86 35.34 26.06
CA HIS A 304 53.86 34.33 26.45
C HIS A 304 53.36 33.40 27.57
N PHE A 305 52.12 32.92 27.46
CA PHE A 305 51.60 31.92 28.39
C PHE A 305 51.24 30.63 27.65
N GLY A 306 51.89 29.55 28.07
CA GLY A 306 51.61 28.21 27.59
C GLY A 306 50.59 27.49 28.47
N SER A 307 49.80 26.61 27.85
CA SER A 307 48.98 25.63 28.57
C SER A 307 49.59 24.23 28.43
N PHE A 308 49.52 23.45 29.50
CA PHE A 308 49.86 22.03 29.49
C PHE A 308 48.83 21.23 30.27
N GLU A 309 48.64 19.99 29.85
CA GLU A 309 47.82 19.00 30.54
C GLU A 309 48.68 17.78 30.86
N ARG A 310 48.34 17.11 31.96
CA ARG A 310 49.01 15.87 32.36
C ARG A 310 47.98 14.88 32.89
N ASN A 311 48.01 13.67 32.37
CA ASN A 311 47.33 12.53 32.94
C ASN A 311 48.13 12.01 34.14
N LEU A 312 47.56 12.15 35.34
CA LEU A 312 48.23 11.74 36.58
C LEU A 312 48.36 10.21 36.74
N GLN A 313 47.55 9.42 36.03
CA GLN A 313 47.58 7.96 36.11
C GLN A 313 48.59 7.35 35.13
N THR A 314 48.64 7.85 33.89
CA THR A 314 49.51 7.30 32.83
C THR A 314 50.81 8.08 32.65
N GLY A 315 50.89 9.30 33.18
CA GLY A 315 52.03 10.19 33.00
C GLY A 315 52.08 10.90 31.65
N ALA A 316 51.19 10.54 30.70
CA ALA A 316 51.10 11.19 29.40
C ALA A 316 50.66 12.65 29.57
N GLY A 317 51.33 13.58 28.90
CA GLY A 317 50.95 14.97 28.88
C GLY A 317 50.70 15.51 27.48
N TRP A 318 50.20 16.72 27.44
CA TRP A 318 50.03 17.52 26.24
C TRP A 318 50.54 18.93 26.55
N TRP A 319 51.38 19.48 25.68
CA TRP A 319 51.87 20.84 25.77
C TRP A 319 51.37 21.62 24.56
N SER A 320 50.90 22.85 24.79
CA SER A 320 50.70 23.81 23.72
C SER A 320 52.03 24.22 23.08
N ASP A 321 51.97 24.70 21.84
CA ASP A 321 53.17 25.14 21.10
C ASP A 321 53.92 26.27 21.83
N GLU A 322 53.23 27.08 22.63
CA GLU A 322 53.87 28.14 23.42
C GLU A 322 54.65 27.58 24.61
N VAL A 323 54.26 26.45 25.22
CA VAL A 323 55.07 25.80 26.27
C VAL A 323 56.41 25.35 25.70
N TYR A 324 56.42 24.76 24.50
CA TYR A 324 57.67 24.38 23.82
C TYR A 324 58.57 25.60 23.57
N ARG A 325 57.99 26.74 23.17
CA ARG A 325 58.73 28.00 22.98
C ARG A 325 59.26 28.58 24.29
N ILE A 326 58.43 28.63 25.34
CA ILE A 326 58.82 29.12 26.68
C ILE A 326 59.96 28.29 27.25
N LEU A 327 59.90 26.96 27.08
CA LEU A 327 60.93 26.03 27.53
C LEU A 327 62.15 25.96 26.58
N GLY A 328 62.08 26.59 25.41
CA GLY A 328 63.17 26.58 24.42
C GLY A 328 63.45 25.23 23.76
N VAL A 329 62.50 24.29 23.78
CA VAL A 329 62.68 22.90 23.30
C VAL A 329 61.82 22.59 22.07
N SER A 330 62.35 21.76 21.17
CA SER A 330 61.61 21.32 19.98
C SER A 330 60.61 20.20 20.30
N ARG A 331 59.43 20.24 19.67
CA ARG A 331 58.40 19.19 19.76
C ARG A 331 58.88 17.81 19.28
N GLN A 332 59.90 17.77 18.42
CA GLN A 332 60.49 16.52 17.92
C GLN A 332 61.52 15.92 18.87
N GLU A 333 62.03 16.72 19.80
CA GLU A 333 63.14 16.36 20.69
C GLU A 333 62.68 16.12 22.13
N CYS A 334 61.49 16.62 22.48
CA CYS A 334 60.98 16.62 23.83
C CYS A 334 59.53 16.12 23.89
N GLU A 335 59.33 15.00 24.57
CA GLU A 335 57.99 14.49 24.87
C GLU A 335 57.36 15.32 26.01
N PRO A 336 56.05 15.61 25.94
CA PRO A 336 55.36 16.43 26.94
C PRO A 336 55.12 15.64 28.24
N THR A 337 56.19 15.29 28.95
CA THR A 337 56.14 14.58 30.23
C THR A 337 56.57 15.48 31.37
N PHE A 338 56.14 15.13 32.58
CA PHE A 338 56.54 15.89 33.77
C PHE A 338 58.05 15.85 34.01
N ASP A 339 58.71 14.73 33.70
CA ASP A 339 60.16 14.58 33.87
C ASP A 339 60.93 15.51 32.91
N HIS A 340 60.48 15.64 31.66
CA HIS A 340 61.07 16.60 30.71
C HIS A 340 60.81 18.05 31.10
N TYR A 341 59.63 18.36 31.65
CA TYR A 341 59.38 19.68 32.23
C TYR A 341 60.38 19.99 33.33
N LEU A 342 60.60 19.04 34.27
CA LEU A 342 61.58 19.21 35.34
C LEU A 342 63.02 19.36 34.82
N SER A 343 63.41 18.69 33.73
CA SER A 343 64.76 18.87 33.16
C SER A 343 65.03 20.27 32.60
N CYS A 344 63.98 21.03 32.30
CA CYS A 344 64.09 22.42 31.83
C CYS A 344 64.13 23.44 32.98
N ILE A 345 63.92 23.01 34.23
CA ILE A 345 63.88 23.90 35.40
C ILE A 345 65.26 23.98 36.06
N HIS A 346 65.64 25.18 36.50
CA HIS A 346 66.92 25.43 37.17
C HIS A 346 67.11 24.51 38.39
N PRO A 347 68.30 23.91 38.60
CA PRO A 347 68.50 22.89 39.64
C PRO A 347 68.12 23.32 41.07
N GLU A 348 68.30 24.61 41.38
CA GLU A 348 67.93 25.19 42.68
C GLU A 348 66.42 25.23 42.93
N ASP A 349 65.60 25.24 41.86
CA ASP A 349 64.14 25.40 41.95
C ASP A 349 63.42 24.04 41.85
N LEU A 350 64.14 22.94 41.52
CA LEU A 350 63.56 21.60 41.29
C LEU A 350 62.78 21.06 42.49
N GLU A 351 63.38 21.11 43.68
CA GLU A 351 62.73 20.57 44.89
C GLU A 351 61.50 21.39 45.28
N HIS A 352 61.52 22.69 45.03
CA HIS A 352 60.36 23.56 45.24
C HIS A 352 59.22 23.21 44.28
N VAL A 353 59.51 23.07 42.98
CA VAL A 353 58.50 22.75 41.95
C VAL A 353 57.90 21.35 42.18
N LYS A 354 58.70 20.34 42.53
CA LYS A 354 58.20 19.00 42.83
C LYS A 354 57.25 18.99 44.03
N ALA A 355 57.62 19.68 45.11
CA ALA A 355 56.79 19.77 46.31
C ALA A 355 55.44 20.44 46.02
N ARG A 356 55.45 21.55 45.25
CA ARG A 356 54.24 22.26 44.82
C ARG A 356 53.37 21.43 43.88
N ALA A 357 53.96 20.74 42.91
CA ALA A 357 53.24 19.86 42.00
C ALA A 357 52.59 18.68 42.74
N PHE A 358 53.27 18.12 43.74
CA PHE A 358 52.73 17.04 44.57
C PHE A 358 51.54 17.52 45.42
N GLU A 359 51.67 18.66 46.08
CA GLU A 359 50.58 19.26 46.86
C GLU A 359 49.36 19.60 45.98
N GLY A 360 49.60 20.22 44.81
CA GLY A 360 48.54 20.54 43.85
C GLY A 360 47.84 19.30 43.26
N SER A 361 48.48 18.14 43.28
CA SER A 361 47.83 16.87 42.88
C SER A 361 46.90 16.29 43.96
N GLN A 362 47.02 16.76 45.21
CA GLN A 362 46.19 16.32 46.33
C GLN A 362 45.05 17.29 46.65
N THR A 363 45.19 18.56 46.27
CA THR A 363 44.21 19.62 46.54
C THR A 363 43.55 20.09 45.24
N ALA A 364 42.23 20.30 45.23
CA ALA A 364 41.52 20.83 44.06
C ALA A 364 41.71 22.36 43.86
N ASP A 365 42.62 22.98 44.61
CA ASP A 365 42.88 24.42 44.57
C ASP A 365 43.96 24.79 43.54
N ILE A 366 43.85 26.02 43.02
CA ILE A 366 44.82 26.59 42.09
C ILE A 366 46.14 26.84 42.83
N ASN A 367 47.19 26.09 42.50
CA ASN A 367 48.54 26.32 43.00
C ASN A 367 49.32 27.26 42.08
N ARG A 368 50.13 28.14 42.66
CA ARG A 368 51.02 29.07 41.95
C ARG A 368 52.44 28.85 42.42
N SER A 369 53.36 28.70 41.46
CA SER A 369 54.79 28.55 41.71
C SER A 369 55.58 29.37 40.71
N GLU A 370 56.67 29.97 41.18
CA GLU A 370 57.64 30.65 40.36
C GLU A 370 58.91 29.81 40.30
N CYS A 371 59.48 29.65 39.11
CA CYS A 371 60.73 28.93 38.90
C CYS A 371 61.48 29.50 37.70
N ARG A 372 62.79 29.30 37.66
CA ARG A 372 63.65 29.67 36.53
C ARG A 372 63.74 28.50 35.56
N ILE A 373 63.65 28.81 34.27
CA ILE A 373 63.91 27.87 33.17
C ILE A 373 65.39 28.03 32.76
N ILE A 374 66.06 26.93 32.44
CA ILE A 374 67.49 26.87 32.07
C ILE A 374 67.73 27.40 30.65
#